data_AF-H0EMI2-F1
#
_entry.id   AF-H0EMI2-F1
#
_cell.length_a   1.000
_cell.length_b   1.000
_cell.length_c   1.000
_cell.angle_alpha   90.00
_cell.angle_beta   90.00
_cell.angle_gamma   90.00
#
_symmetry.space_group_name_H-M   'P 1'
#
loop_
_entity.id
_entity.type
_entity.pdbx_description
1 polymer ?
#
loop_
_entity_poly.entity_id
_entity_poly.type
_entity_poly.pdbx_seq_one_letter_code
_entity_poly.pdbx_strand_id
1 'polypeptide(L)'
;MPSSYPTIQSFYQPELPASTSIPEPTSSQPSPPGDGFTESELLAAQDPLTRPWNPTREYTQLTISSLVPGPLPVKLYFAQTPYTLTLGLLLTIWTSFISEPSKNPTHNTPGVSLYANIFPGRVTSDHILIHTSESSPSICRAPLNYVKSQSLTGLMTLASYLAGGHDGVSGVKILVCVKSIGAEKKLARKQGGENILRDITLFDHTAEIRLTIWNELLPSIKSWKPNHTILLLSNPGFRVTPAGKGSLGLTKATMVEIDPEFADAGWLRDYAGRVRQKESLCLGFPEGVWDVEAAEGGVNRMFFTVGELDVWYLLSYVLFSGDADDG
;
A
#
# COMPACT_ATOMS: atom_id res chain seq x y z
N MET A 1 -13.00 12.10 -40.25
CA MET A 1 -11.56 11.78 -40.40
C MET A 1 -11.31 10.43 -39.75
N PRO A 2 -11.11 9.34 -40.51
CA PRO A 2 -10.81 8.04 -39.92
C PRO A 2 -9.34 8.01 -39.45
N SER A 3 -9.10 7.71 -38.17
CA SER A 3 -7.76 7.56 -37.62
C SER A 3 -7.16 6.24 -38.10
N SER A 4 -6.20 6.31 -39.01
CA SER A 4 -5.40 5.15 -39.41
C SER A 4 -4.44 4.82 -38.27
N TYR A 5 -4.72 3.75 -37.54
CA TYR A 5 -3.74 3.13 -36.65
C TYR A 5 -2.79 2.28 -37.50
N PRO A 6 -1.48 2.28 -37.19
CA PRO A 6 -0.53 1.44 -37.89
C PRO A 6 -0.91 -0.05 -37.74
N THR A 7 -0.89 -0.80 -38.84
CA THR A 7 -1.10 -2.24 -38.83
C THR A 7 0.08 -2.93 -38.13
N ILE A 8 -0.16 -4.11 -37.55
CA ILE A 8 0.89 -4.85 -36.82
C ILE A 8 2.12 -5.13 -37.69
N GLN A 9 1.92 -5.23 -39.01
CA GLN A 9 2.97 -5.41 -40.01
C GLN A 9 3.93 -4.21 -40.11
N SER A 10 3.48 -2.99 -39.78
CA SER A 10 4.34 -1.80 -39.78
C SER A 10 5.42 -1.78 -38.69
N PHE A 11 5.31 -2.68 -37.70
CA PHE A 11 6.33 -2.85 -36.66
C PHE A 11 7.42 -3.85 -37.06
N TYR A 12 7.22 -4.62 -38.12
CA TYR A 12 8.20 -5.57 -38.64
C TYR A 12 8.93 -4.91 -39.81
N GLN A 13 10.26 -4.81 -39.72
CA GLN A 13 11.07 -4.41 -40.87
C GLN A 13 11.01 -5.55 -41.92
N PRO A 14 10.89 -5.25 -43.22
CA PRO A 14 11.10 -6.24 -44.26
C PRO A 14 12.48 -6.86 -44.07
N GLU A 15 12.55 -8.19 -44.03
CA GLU A 15 13.84 -8.87 -43.98
C GLU A 15 14.64 -8.46 -45.21
N LEU A 16 15.82 -7.89 -44.97
CA LEU A 16 16.75 -7.54 -46.03
C LEU A 16 17.13 -8.83 -46.76
N PRO A 17 16.98 -8.91 -48.10
CA PRO A 17 17.48 -10.05 -48.83
C PRO A 17 18.99 -10.15 -48.57
N ALA A 18 19.42 -11.30 -48.04
CA ALA A 18 20.82 -11.57 -47.80
C ALA A 18 21.61 -11.32 -49.08
N SER A 19 22.53 -10.37 -49.04
CA SER A 19 23.46 -10.07 -50.12
C SER A 19 24.40 -11.26 -50.30
N THR A 20 23.99 -12.22 -51.12
CA THR A 20 24.84 -13.32 -51.56
C THR A 20 24.78 -13.37 -53.07
N SER A 21 25.83 -12.89 -53.72
CA SER A 21 26.09 -13.13 -55.12
C SER A 21 26.27 -14.63 -55.34
N ILE A 22 25.24 -15.29 -55.89
CA ILE A 22 25.34 -16.66 -56.41
C ILE A 22 24.79 -16.66 -57.84
N PRO A 23 25.49 -17.24 -58.84
CA PRO A 23 25.01 -17.28 -60.22
C PRO A 23 23.74 -18.15 -60.34
N GLU A 24 22.84 -17.76 -61.25
CA GLU A 24 21.62 -18.52 -61.58
C GLU A 24 21.91 -20.01 -61.85
N PRO A 25 21.20 -20.95 -61.21
CA PRO A 25 21.05 -22.29 -61.72
C PRO A 25 19.77 -22.38 -62.53
N THR A 26 19.92 -22.55 -63.84
CA THR A 26 18.98 -23.29 -64.68
C THR A 26 18.72 -24.66 -64.06
N SER A 27 17.50 -24.94 -63.61
CA SER A 27 16.83 -26.25 -63.78
C SER A 27 15.48 -26.28 -63.04
N SER A 28 14.45 -26.68 -63.78
CA SER A 28 13.07 -26.88 -63.36
C SER A 28 12.88 -28.18 -62.56
N GLN A 29 12.61 -28.10 -61.25
CA GLN A 29 11.86 -29.13 -60.50
C GLN A 29 11.04 -28.51 -59.35
N PRO A 30 9.82 -29.01 -59.08
CA PRO A 30 9.00 -28.54 -57.97
C PRO A 30 9.48 -29.13 -56.64
N SER A 31 9.89 -28.28 -55.70
CA SER A 31 10.18 -28.66 -54.32
C SER A 31 8.88 -29.00 -53.57
N PRO A 32 8.87 -29.98 -52.65
CA PRO A 32 7.69 -30.31 -51.86
C PRO A 32 7.26 -29.11 -51.00
N PRO A 33 5.97 -29.00 -50.65
CA PRO A 33 5.47 -27.91 -49.81
C PRO A 33 6.07 -28.04 -48.41
N GLY A 34 7.13 -27.28 -48.15
CA GLY A 34 7.71 -27.13 -46.82
C GLY A 34 6.78 -26.35 -45.90
N ASP A 35 6.86 -26.62 -44.61
CA ASP A 35 6.08 -25.98 -43.53
C ASP A 35 6.50 -24.51 -43.26
N GLY A 36 7.35 -23.95 -44.10
CA GLY A 36 7.83 -22.58 -44.00
C GLY A 36 9.00 -22.39 -43.04
N PHE A 37 9.52 -23.47 -42.43
CA PHE A 37 10.70 -23.41 -41.57
C PHE A 37 11.88 -24.09 -42.24
N THR A 38 13.01 -23.40 -42.24
CA THR A 38 14.28 -23.97 -42.64
C THR A 38 14.80 -24.92 -41.56
N GLU A 39 15.55 -25.94 -41.95
CA GLU A 39 16.21 -26.87 -41.02
C GLU A 39 17.11 -26.13 -40.02
N SER A 40 17.71 -25.01 -40.46
CA SER A 40 18.44 -24.08 -39.61
C SER A 40 17.58 -23.39 -38.53
N GLU A 41 16.32 -23.04 -38.83
CA GLU A 41 15.41 -22.46 -37.85
C GLU A 41 14.95 -23.49 -36.82
N LEU A 42 14.72 -24.74 -37.25
CA LEU A 42 14.40 -25.86 -36.36
C LEU A 42 15.57 -26.19 -35.41
N LEU A 43 16.80 -26.19 -35.93
CA LEU A 43 18.01 -26.39 -35.13
C LEU A 43 18.25 -25.23 -34.16
N ALA A 44 18.03 -23.98 -34.59
CA ALA A 44 18.14 -22.81 -33.72
C ALA A 44 17.08 -22.78 -32.61
N ALA A 45 15.89 -23.35 -32.85
CA ALA A 45 14.87 -23.52 -31.83
C ALA A 45 15.23 -24.62 -30.82
N GLN A 46 15.95 -25.66 -31.25
CA GLN A 46 16.40 -26.75 -30.37
C GLN A 46 17.61 -26.38 -29.50
N ASP A 47 18.47 -25.46 -29.96
CA ASP A 47 19.62 -24.96 -29.17
C ASP A 47 19.71 -23.42 -29.20
N PRO A 48 18.84 -22.72 -28.44
CA PRO A 48 18.76 -21.26 -28.46
C PRO A 48 20.02 -20.56 -27.94
N LEU A 49 20.94 -21.29 -27.29
CA LEU A 49 22.19 -20.75 -26.75
C LEU A 49 23.31 -20.65 -27.80
N THR A 50 23.17 -21.38 -28.90
CA THR A 50 24.10 -21.30 -30.05
C THR A 50 23.84 -20.09 -30.93
N ARG A 51 22.66 -19.47 -30.81
CA ARG A 51 22.33 -18.25 -31.52
C ARG A 51 23.25 -17.13 -31.02
N PRO A 52 23.96 -16.41 -31.91
CA PRO A 52 24.69 -15.21 -31.51
C PRO A 52 23.69 -14.19 -30.95
N TRP A 53 23.72 -14.01 -29.63
CA TRP A 53 22.93 -13.01 -28.93
C TRP A 53 23.44 -11.63 -29.32
N ASN A 54 22.76 -11.01 -30.30
CA ASN A 54 23.13 -9.71 -30.84
C ASN A 54 21.99 -8.70 -30.58
N PRO A 55 21.79 -8.27 -29.32
CA PRO A 55 20.70 -7.38 -28.97
C PRO A 55 20.88 -6.02 -29.67
N THR A 56 19.79 -5.45 -30.16
CA THR A 56 19.77 -4.11 -30.76
C THR A 56 19.90 -2.97 -29.75
N ARG A 57 20.02 -3.28 -28.45
CA ARG A 57 20.16 -2.34 -27.35
C ARG A 57 21.26 -2.82 -26.41
N GLU A 58 21.85 -1.90 -25.66
CA GLU A 58 22.75 -2.25 -24.57
C GLU A 58 21.93 -2.83 -23.41
N TYR A 59 22.20 -4.09 -23.07
CA TYR A 59 21.63 -4.75 -21.90
C TYR A 59 22.75 -4.92 -20.87
N THR A 60 22.48 -4.52 -19.63
CA THR A 60 23.38 -4.84 -18.52
C THR A 60 23.02 -6.22 -18.00
N GLN A 61 23.94 -7.17 -18.11
CA GLN A 61 23.77 -8.50 -17.52
C GLN A 61 23.90 -8.39 -16.00
N LEU A 62 22.79 -8.58 -15.29
CA LEU A 62 22.76 -8.68 -13.84
C LEU A 62 22.61 -10.15 -13.44
N THR A 63 23.42 -10.61 -12.50
CA THR A 63 23.26 -11.96 -11.95
C THR A 63 22.01 -12.01 -11.08
N ILE A 64 21.35 -13.17 -10.99
CA ILE A 64 20.19 -13.34 -10.09
C ILE A 64 20.56 -12.97 -8.65
N SER A 65 21.80 -13.24 -8.24
CA SER A 65 22.37 -12.86 -6.94
C SER A 65 22.51 -11.35 -6.70
N SER A 66 22.51 -10.54 -7.76
CA SER A 66 22.59 -9.08 -7.67
C SER A 66 21.21 -8.42 -7.51
N LEU A 67 20.13 -9.19 -7.62
CA LEU A 67 18.78 -8.71 -7.33
C LEU A 67 18.63 -8.52 -5.82
N VAL A 68 18.58 -7.25 -5.39
CA VAL A 68 18.35 -6.90 -3.99
C VAL A 68 16.84 -6.83 -3.76
N PRO A 69 16.29 -7.51 -2.74
CA PRO A 69 14.91 -7.31 -2.32
C PRO A 69 14.70 -5.82 -1.99
N GLY A 70 13.70 -5.21 -2.64
CA GLY A 70 13.39 -3.79 -2.49
C GLY A 70 11.93 -3.54 -2.83
N PRO A 71 11.42 -2.32 -2.63
CA PRO A 71 10.08 -1.98 -3.09
C PRO A 71 10.12 -1.96 -4.61
N LEU A 72 9.68 -3.05 -5.24
CA LEU A 72 9.58 -3.17 -6.69
C LEU A 72 8.11 -2.91 -7.09
N PRO A 73 7.77 -1.72 -7.60
CA PRO A 73 6.41 -1.46 -8.01
C PRO A 73 6.06 -2.31 -9.21
N VAL A 74 4.85 -2.84 -9.17
CA VAL A 74 4.29 -3.68 -10.22
C VAL A 74 3.32 -2.83 -11.02
N LYS A 75 3.52 -2.72 -12.33
CA LYS A 75 2.61 -2.06 -13.26
C LYS A 75 1.79 -3.12 -13.98
N LEU A 76 0.47 -3.01 -13.85
CA LEU A 76 -0.47 -3.90 -14.50
C LEU A 76 -1.00 -3.24 -15.78
N TYR A 77 -0.83 -3.90 -16.92
CA TYR A 77 -1.24 -3.42 -18.24
C TYR A 77 -2.31 -4.31 -18.84
N PHE A 78 -3.32 -3.71 -19.46
CA PHE A 78 -4.38 -4.42 -20.21
C PHE A 78 -5.14 -5.48 -19.41
N ALA A 79 -5.22 -5.35 -18.08
CA ALA A 79 -6.03 -6.22 -17.25
C ALA A 79 -7.50 -6.09 -17.65
N GLN A 80 -8.03 -7.14 -18.30
CA GLN A 80 -9.42 -7.19 -18.75
C GLN A 80 -10.38 -7.42 -17.57
N THR A 81 -9.91 -8.10 -16.52
CA THR A 81 -10.64 -8.34 -15.28
C THR A 81 -9.98 -7.54 -14.15
N PRO A 82 -10.74 -6.76 -13.37
CA PRO A 82 -10.19 -6.04 -12.23
C PRO A 82 -9.78 -7.02 -11.13
N TYR A 83 -8.57 -6.83 -10.60
CA TYR A 83 -8.11 -7.55 -9.41
C TYR A 83 -8.54 -6.78 -8.17
N THR A 84 -9.19 -7.45 -7.22
CA THR A 84 -9.55 -6.86 -5.93
C THR A 84 -8.33 -6.85 -5.00
N LEU A 85 -7.36 -5.99 -5.30
CA LEU A 85 -6.15 -5.86 -4.50
C LEU A 85 -6.39 -4.97 -3.29
N THR A 86 -5.98 -5.45 -2.12
CA THR A 86 -5.99 -4.70 -0.86
C THR A 86 -4.59 -4.61 -0.27
N LEU A 87 -4.36 -3.62 0.58
CA LEU A 87 -3.11 -3.50 1.33
C LEU A 87 -2.92 -4.72 2.25
N GLY A 88 -1.67 -5.16 2.38
CA GLY A 88 -1.27 -6.31 3.20
C GLY A 88 -1.53 -7.69 2.59
N LEU A 89 -1.96 -7.75 1.32
CA LEU A 89 -2.00 -9.03 0.59
C LEU A 89 -0.59 -9.52 0.26
N LEU A 90 -0.37 -10.81 0.45
CA LEU A 90 0.80 -11.50 -0.05
C LEU A 90 0.55 -11.95 -1.50
N LEU A 91 1.47 -11.59 -2.39
CA LEU A 91 1.40 -11.91 -3.82
C LEU A 91 2.65 -12.67 -4.25
N THR A 92 2.49 -13.64 -5.15
CA THR A 92 3.58 -14.13 -5.99
C THR A 92 3.34 -13.70 -7.42
N ILE A 93 4.38 -13.16 -8.04
CA ILE A 93 4.33 -12.61 -9.38
C ILE A 93 5.39 -13.29 -10.21
N TRP A 94 5.00 -13.70 -11.41
CA TRP A 94 5.91 -14.15 -12.46
C TRP A 94 5.78 -13.18 -13.62
N THR A 95 6.92 -12.61 -14.01
CA THR A 95 7.00 -11.82 -15.24
C THR A 95 8.39 -11.84 -15.80
N SER A 96 8.48 -11.73 -17.12
CA SER A 96 9.73 -11.54 -17.86
C SER A 96 10.03 -10.06 -18.16
N PHE A 97 9.09 -9.15 -17.87
CA PHE A 97 9.19 -7.75 -18.26
C PHE A 97 9.60 -6.87 -17.10
N ILE A 98 10.91 -6.65 -16.96
CA ILE A 98 11.48 -5.65 -16.07
C ILE A 98 11.87 -4.42 -16.89
N SER A 99 11.55 -3.23 -16.39
CA SER A 99 11.92 -1.97 -17.03
C SER A 99 12.45 -0.93 -16.06
N GLU A 100 13.26 -0.02 -16.57
CA GLU A 100 13.60 1.22 -15.88
C GLU A 100 12.37 2.16 -15.71
N PRO A 101 12.48 3.18 -14.84
CA PRO A 101 11.49 4.24 -14.75
C PRO A 101 11.25 4.91 -16.11
N SER A 102 10.02 5.37 -16.33
CA SER A 102 9.69 6.10 -17.56
C SER A 102 10.49 7.40 -17.62
N LYS A 103 10.84 7.83 -18.84
CA LYS A 103 11.35 9.21 -19.06
C LYS A 103 10.33 10.27 -18.62
N ASN A 104 9.04 9.92 -18.56
CA ASN A 104 8.01 10.78 -18.00
C ASN A 104 7.92 10.60 -16.47
N PRO A 105 8.35 11.59 -15.67
CA PRO A 105 8.47 11.45 -14.21
C PRO A 105 7.12 11.31 -13.50
N THR A 106 6.00 11.70 -14.14
CA THR A 106 4.66 11.66 -13.51
C THR A 106 4.19 10.24 -13.15
N HIS A 107 4.74 9.23 -13.84
CA HIS A 107 4.41 7.82 -13.64
C HIS A 107 5.44 7.09 -12.77
N ASN A 108 6.46 7.78 -12.28
CA ASN A 108 7.51 7.17 -11.49
C ASN A 108 7.23 7.34 -9.99
N THR A 109 7.48 6.27 -9.26
CA THR A 109 7.56 6.26 -7.80
C THR A 109 8.94 6.74 -7.36
N PRO A 110 9.03 7.75 -6.47
CA PRO A 110 10.30 8.20 -5.90
C PRO A 110 11.07 7.06 -5.23
N GLY A 111 12.39 7.01 -5.45
CA GLY A 111 13.27 6.00 -4.85
C GLY A 111 13.25 4.62 -5.51
N VAL A 112 12.52 4.47 -6.62
CA VAL A 112 12.43 3.20 -7.36
C VAL A 112 13.29 3.24 -8.62
N SER A 113 14.15 2.24 -8.78
CA SER A 113 15.05 2.07 -9.92
C SER A 113 14.54 1.08 -10.98
N LEU A 114 13.58 0.21 -10.65
CA LEU A 114 13.07 -0.83 -11.54
C LEU A 114 11.56 -1.04 -11.34
N TYR A 115 10.89 -1.47 -12.40
CA TYR A 115 9.47 -1.84 -12.41
C TYR A 115 9.30 -3.24 -12.95
N ALA A 116 8.46 -4.03 -12.30
CA ALA A 116 7.90 -5.23 -12.89
C ALA A 116 6.63 -4.86 -13.68
N ASN A 117 6.55 -5.24 -14.94
CA ASN A 117 5.41 -4.97 -15.79
C ASN A 117 4.68 -6.28 -16.07
N ILE A 118 3.37 -6.32 -15.86
CA ILE A 118 2.56 -7.52 -16.08
C ILE A 118 1.50 -7.19 -17.12
N PHE A 119 1.27 -8.11 -18.06
CA PHE A 119 0.30 -8.00 -19.14
C PHE A 119 -0.72 -9.15 -19.08
N PRO A 120 -1.62 -9.20 -18.07
CA PRO A 120 -2.52 -10.31 -17.88
C PRO A 120 -3.40 -10.55 -19.11
N GLY A 121 -3.49 -11.79 -19.55
CA GLY A 121 -4.30 -12.19 -20.70
C GLY A 121 -3.71 -11.82 -22.06
N ARG A 122 -2.50 -11.23 -22.12
CA ARG A 122 -1.73 -11.07 -23.38
C ARG A 122 -0.45 -11.89 -23.40
N VAL A 123 0.22 -11.99 -22.26
CA VAL A 123 1.46 -12.75 -22.10
C VAL A 123 1.15 -13.99 -21.27
N THR A 124 1.44 -15.17 -21.84
CA THR A 124 1.13 -16.46 -21.19
C THR A 124 2.06 -16.79 -20.03
N SER A 125 3.25 -16.19 -19.97
CA SER A 125 4.23 -16.37 -18.89
C SER A 125 4.01 -15.41 -17.72
N ASP A 126 3.11 -14.43 -17.85
CA ASP A 126 2.79 -13.48 -16.80
C ASP A 126 1.70 -14.05 -15.88
N HIS A 127 2.03 -14.21 -14.60
CA HIS A 127 1.11 -14.78 -13.61
C HIS A 127 1.10 -13.96 -12.33
N ILE A 128 -0.08 -13.88 -11.71
CA ILE A 128 -0.28 -13.31 -10.38
C ILE A 128 -1.01 -14.35 -9.55
N LEU A 129 -0.41 -14.76 -8.44
CA LEU A 129 -1.03 -15.58 -7.42
C LEU A 129 -1.32 -14.69 -6.21
N ILE A 130 -2.58 -14.60 -5.83
CA ILE A 130 -3.02 -13.96 -4.59
C ILE A 130 -3.09 -15.02 -3.51
N HIS A 131 -2.27 -14.89 -2.48
CA HIS A 131 -2.29 -15.80 -1.34
C HIS A 131 -3.46 -15.43 -0.42
N THR A 132 -4.44 -16.32 -0.32
CA THR A 132 -5.66 -16.12 0.49
C THR A 132 -5.72 -17.04 1.72
N SER A 133 -4.83 -18.01 1.84
CA SER A 133 -4.86 -18.97 2.94
C SER A 133 -4.19 -18.45 4.21
N GLU A 134 -4.81 -18.72 5.35
CA GLU A 134 -4.28 -18.45 6.70
C GLU A 134 -3.01 -19.26 7.03
N SER A 135 -2.57 -20.16 6.15
CA SER A 135 -1.38 -21.01 6.30
C SER A 135 -0.07 -20.37 5.84
N SER A 136 -0.11 -19.17 5.26
CA SER A 136 1.07 -18.41 4.79
C SER A 136 1.59 -17.28 5.71
N PRO A 137 1.15 -17.12 6.98
CA PRO A 137 1.09 -15.80 7.63
C PRO A 137 2.45 -15.22 8.00
N SER A 138 3.50 -16.04 8.15
CA SER A 138 4.84 -15.61 8.56
C SER A 138 5.77 -15.27 7.39
N ILE A 139 5.37 -15.53 6.15
CA ILE A 139 6.20 -15.23 4.98
C ILE A 139 6.12 -13.72 4.70
N CYS A 140 7.28 -13.04 4.68
CA CYS A 140 7.41 -11.63 4.33
C CYS A 140 6.74 -10.61 5.27
N ARG A 141 6.63 -10.91 6.58
CA ARG A 141 6.15 -9.95 7.59
C ARG A 141 7.26 -9.08 8.21
N ALA A 142 8.51 -9.47 8.07
CA ALA A 142 9.64 -8.66 8.52
C ALA A 142 9.77 -7.42 7.63
N PRO A 143 9.93 -6.21 8.21
CA PRO A 143 10.07 -5.01 7.39
C PRO A 143 11.24 -5.04 6.43
N LEU A 144 11.10 -4.32 5.32
CA LEU A 144 12.19 -4.20 4.37
C LEU A 144 13.42 -3.58 5.04
N ASN A 145 14.59 -4.19 4.82
CA ASN A 145 15.87 -3.83 5.43
C ASN A 145 15.92 -3.97 6.96
N TYR A 146 14.97 -4.68 7.57
CA TYR A 146 15.06 -5.02 8.99
C TYR A 146 16.13 -6.09 9.19
N VAL A 147 17.10 -5.79 10.06
CA VAL A 147 18.09 -6.74 10.55
C VAL A 147 17.82 -6.96 12.02
N LYS A 148 17.61 -8.23 12.41
CA LYS A 148 17.41 -8.60 13.82
C LYS A 148 18.57 -8.05 14.65
N SER A 149 18.27 -7.44 15.80
CA SER A 149 19.19 -6.71 16.71
C SER A 149 19.59 -5.28 16.31
N GLN A 150 19.16 -4.77 15.17
CA GLN A 150 19.36 -3.37 14.78
C GLN A 150 18.04 -2.60 14.82
N SER A 151 18.11 -1.32 15.17
CA SER A 151 16.98 -0.41 15.04
C SER A 151 16.63 -0.23 13.57
N LEU A 152 15.33 -0.19 13.26
CA LEU A 152 14.88 0.02 11.89
C LEU A 152 15.27 1.42 11.41
N THR A 153 16.04 1.49 10.33
CA THR A 153 16.55 2.77 9.81
C THR A 153 15.39 3.68 9.39
N GLY A 154 15.46 4.94 9.82
CA GLY A 154 14.46 5.98 9.53
C GLY A 154 13.21 5.91 10.38
N LEU A 155 13.10 4.95 11.31
CA LEU A 155 11.99 4.88 12.26
C LEU A 155 12.07 6.02 13.27
N MET A 156 10.96 6.76 13.43
CA MET A 156 10.80 7.81 14.43
C MET A 156 9.43 7.75 15.08
N THR A 157 9.29 8.42 16.23
CA THR A 157 8.00 8.55 16.90
C THR A 157 7.05 9.44 16.10
N LEU A 158 5.75 9.23 16.27
CA LEU A 158 4.74 10.05 15.61
C LEU A 158 4.87 11.52 16.03
N ALA A 159 5.12 11.83 17.30
CA ALA A 159 5.35 13.21 17.73
C ALA A 159 6.54 13.87 17.00
N SER A 160 7.65 13.15 16.80
CA SER A 160 8.82 13.65 16.05
C SER A 160 8.48 13.91 14.59
N TYR A 161 7.69 13.02 13.98
CA TYR A 161 7.19 13.21 12.62
C TYR A 161 6.33 14.47 12.50
N LEU A 162 5.40 14.69 13.44
CA LEU A 162 4.54 15.88 13.47
C LEU A 162 5.32 17.18 13.71
N ALA A 163 6.37 17.13 14.51
CA ALA A 163 7.19 18.28 14.86
C ALA A 163 8.12 18.76 13.72
N GLY A 164 8.27 17.97 12.65
CA GLY A 164 9.08 18.36 11.49
C GLY A 164 9.69 17.19 10.72
N GLY A 165 9.65 15.96 11.25
CA GLY A 165 10.18 14.78 10.55
C GLY A 165 9.47 14.44 9.22
N HIS A 166 8.37 15.13 8.90
CA HIS A 166 7.67 15.02 7.62
C HIS A 166 8.23 15.91 6.50
N ASP A 167 9.11 16.86 6.81
CA ASP A 167 9.61 17.85 5.85
C ASP A 167 11.10 17.62 5.54
N GLY A 168 11.43 17.46 4.25
CA GLY A 168 12.81 17.30 3.77
C GLY A 168 13.56 16.01 4.19
N VAL A 169 12.99 15.17 5.06
CA VAL A 169 13.63 13.93 5.52
C VAL A 169 13.27 12.76 4.60
N SER A 170 14.28 12.12 4.02
CA SER A 170 14.10 10.93 3.17
C SER A 170 14.08 9.64 3.98
N GLY A 171 13.28 8.65 3.57
CA GLY A 171 13.31 7.30 4.14
C GLY A 171 12.58 7.15 5.47
N VAL A 172 11.82 8.17 5.87
CA VAL A 172 11.07 8.26 7.12
C VAL A 172 10.15 7.07 7.30
N LYS A 173 10.09 6.54 8.51
CA LYS A 173 9.15 5.51 8.92
C LYS A 173 8.48 5.89 10.22
N ILE A 174 7.18 5.65 10.30
CA ILE A 174 6.42 5.75 11.54
C ILE A 174 5.68 4.44 11.75
N LEU A 175 5.68 3.98 12.99
CA LEU A 175 4.98 2.77 13.43
C LEU A 175 3.81 3.20 14.30
N VAL A 176 2.60 2.84 13.88
CA VAL A 176 1.36 3.32 14.51
C VAL A 176 0.34 2.19 14.64
N CYS A 177 -0.51 2.28 15.64
CA CYS A 177 -1.66 1.42 15.84
C CYS A 177 -2.93 2.12 15.35
N VAL A 178 -3.88 1.36 14.82
CA VAL A 178 -5.22 1.88 14.50
C VAL A 178 -5.98 2.14 15.80
N LYS A 179 -6.27 3.40 16.14
CA LYS A 179 -7.09 3.74 17.33
C LYS A 179 -8.58 3.59 17.05
N SER A 180 -9.05 4.15 15.94
CA SER A 180 -10.47 4.14 15.56
C SER A 180 -10.66 4.27 14.06
N ILE A 181 -11.78 3.75 13.55
CA ILE A 181 -12.18 3.84 12.15
C ILE A 181 -13.49 4.62 12.10
N GLY A 182 -13.46 5.80 11.48
CA GLY A 182 -14.61 6.68 11.35
C GLY A 182 -15.68 6.17 10.38
N ALA A 183 -16.84 6.82 10.42
CA ALA A 183 -17.92 6.56 9.49
C ALA A 183 -17.54 6.89 8.04
N GLU A 184 -18.21 6.24 7.10
CA GLU A 184 -18.08 6.53 5.67
C GLU A 184 -18.68 7.89 5.33
N LYS A 185 -17.91 8.71 4.62
CA LYS A 185 -18.34 10.02 4.16
C LYS A 185 -18.38 10.01 2.63
N LYS A 186 -19.46 10.53 2.06
CA LYS A 186 -19.63 10.74 0.61
C LYS A 186 -19.41 12.20 0.28
N LEU A 187 -18.60 12.47 -0.74
CA LEU A 187 -18.28 13.82 -1.19
C LEU A 187 -18.52 13.92 -2.70
N ALA A 188 -19.45 14.78 -3.09
CA ALA A 188 -19.70 15.08 -4.50
C ALA A 188 -18.47 15.76 -5.14
N ARG A 189 -18.06 15.31 -6.33
CA ARG A 189 -17.00 15.94 -7.11
C ARG A 189 -17.55 17.13 -7.89
N LYS A 190 -16.73 18.17 -8.04
CA LYS A 190 -17.06 19.37 -8.86
C LYS A 190 -17.39 19.05 -10.33
N GLN A 191 -16.86 17.95 -10.86
CA GLN A 191 -16.98 17.52 -12.27
C GLN A 191 -18.00 16.37 -12.45
N GLY A 192 -18.86 16.13 -11.47
CA GLY A 192 -19.75 14.96 -11.44
C GLY A 192 -19.07 13.71 -10.85
N GLY A 193 -19.89 12.85 -10.24
CA GLY A 193 -19.47 11.66 -9.50
C GLY A 193 -19.29 11.87 -7.99
N GLU A 194 -19.14 10.78 -7.26
CA GLU A 194 -18.96 10.76 -5.81
C GLU A 194 -17.58 10.20 -5.43
N ASN A 195 -16.94 10.79 -4.43
CA ASN A 195 -15.84 10.18 -3.70
C ASN A 195 -16.37 9.65 -2.38
N ILE A 196 -15.88 8.49 -1.98
CA ILE A 196 -16.11 7.93 -0.65
C ILE A 196 -14.81 7.93 0.13
N LEU A 197 -14.87 8.30 1.41
CA LEU A 197 -13.71 8.32 2.28
C LEU A 197 -14.04 7.87 3.69
N ARG A 198 -13.02 7.40 4.40
CA ARG A 198 -13.04 7.20 5.85
C ARG A 198 -11.82 7.80 6.49
N ASP A 199 -12.04 8.42 7.64
CA ASP A 199 -10.96 8.92 8.50
C ASP A 199 -10.61 7.85 9.52
N ILE A 200 -9.33 7.58 9.65
CA ILE A 200 -8.77 6.60 10.58
C ILE A 200 -7.90 7.35 11.56
N THR A 201 -8.17 7.19 12.84
CA THR A 201 -7.30 7.73 13.88
C THR A 201 -6.20 6.70 14.14
N LEU A 202 -4.96 7.12 13.97
CA LEU A 202 -3.76 6.35 14.22
C LEU A 202 -3.03 6.94 15.43
N PHE A 203 -2.36 6.10 16.20
CA PHE A 203 -1.61 6.54 17.37
C PHE A 203 -0.35 5.72 17.59
N ASP A 204 0.61 6.32 18.26
CA ASP A 204 1.65 5.58 18.98
C ASP A 204 1.64 6.00 20.45
N HIS A 205 2.72 5.74 21.18
CA HIS A 205 2.85 6.14 22.58
C HIS A 205 3.11 7.65 22.79
N THR A 206 3.28 8.42 21.71
CA THR A 206 3.68 9.84 21.76
C THR A 206 2.63 10.79 21.23
N ALA A 207 1.82 10.38 20.25
CA ALA A 207 0.84 11.26 19.62
C ALA A 207 -0.29 10.49 18.91
N GLU A 208 -1.27 11.24 18.40
CA GLU A 208 -2.35 10.76 17.54
C GLU A 208 -2.41 11.57 16.25
N ILE A 209 -2.76 10.93 15.14
CA ILE A 209 -2.97 11.59 13.86
C ILE A 209 -4.10 10.93 13.08
N ARG A 210 -4.77 11.71 12.23
CA ARG A 210 -5.74 11.23 11.26
C ARG A 210 -5.08 10.83 9.94
N LEU A 211 -5.40 9.65 9.45
CA LEU A 211 -5.16 9.18 8.09
C LEU A 211 -6.49 9.12 7.34
N THR A 212 -6.58 9.73 6.16
CA THR A 212 -7.79 9.66 5.32
C THR A 212 -7.60 8.64 4.20
N ILE A 213 -8.47 7.63 4.16
CA ILE A 213 -8.50 6.58 3.13
C ILE A 213 -9.63 6.86 2.14
N TRP A 214 -9.32 6.78 0.85
CA TRP A 214 -10.22 7.17 -0.25
C TRP A 214 -10.54 5.98 -1.16
N ASN A 215 -11.78 5.94 -1.67
CA ASN A 215 -12.24 5.12 -2.80
C ASN A 215 -11.68 3.68 -2.79
N GLU A 216 -10.80 3.37 -3.75
CA GLU A 216 -10.23 2.05 -4.03
C GLU A 216 -9.44 1.44 -2.86
N LEU A 217 -9.01 2.24 -1.90
CA LEU A 217 -8.27 1.73 -0.73
C LEU A 217 -9.20 1.31 0.42
N LEU A 218 -10.49 1.66 0.38
CA LEU A 218 -11.46 1.30 1.42
C LEU A 218 -11.64 -0.21 1.65
N PRO A 219 -11.56 -1.09 0.64
CA PRO A 219 -11.58 -2.52 0.90
C PRO A 219 -10.42 -2.99 1.80
N SER A 220 -9.29 -2.28 1.79
CA SER A 220 -8.10 -2.63 2.59
C SER A 220 -8.30 -2.46 4.10
N ILE A 221 -9.18 -1.55 4.50
CA ILE A 221 -9.38 -1.23 5.93
C ILE A 221 -10.39 -2.16 6.59
N LYS A 222 -11.05 -3.06 5.82
CA LYS A 222 -11.99 -4.04 6.37
C LYS A 222 -11.32 -5.04 7.30
N SER A 223 -10.03 -5.33 7.09
CA SER A 223 -9.24 -6.20 7.95
C SER A 223 -8.67 -5.49 9.17
N TRP A 224 -8.75 -4.16 9.22
CA TRP A 224 -8.14 -3.38 10.29
C TRP A 224 -9.02 -3.40 11.54
N LYS A 225 -8.40 -3.66 12.68
CA LYS A 225 -9.05 -3.74 13.98
C LYS A 225 -8.51 -2.65 14.91
N PRO A 226 -9.38 -1.80 15.48
CA PRO A 226 -9.01 -0.84 16.51
C PRO A 226 -8.22 -1.47 17.65
N ASN A 227 -7.17 -0.77 18.09
CA ASN A 227 -6.22 -1.14 19.15
C ASN A 227 -5.53 -2.50 18.94
N HIS A 228 -5.48 -3.00 17.70
CA HIS A 228 -4.88 -4.28 17.38
C HIS A 228 -4.00 -4.23 16.14
N THR A 229 -4.53 -3.68 15.03
CA THR A 229 -3.77 -3.61 13.78
C THR A 229 -2.65 -2.58 13.90
N ILE A 230 -1.43 -3.03 13.64
CA ILE A 230 -0.23 -2.20 13.59
C ILE A 230 0.13 -1.92 12.13
N LEU A 231 0.48 -0.67 11.84
CA LEU A 231 0.90 -0.21 10.52
C LEU A 231 2.30 0.37 10.61
N LEU A 232 3.19 -0.09 9.74
CA LEU A 232 4.44 0.61 9.45
C LEU A 232 4.27 1.38 8.16
N LEU A 233 4.35 2.71 8.25
CA LEU A 233 4.23 3.61 7.12
C LEU A 233 5.61 4.14 6.77
N SER A 234 6.13 3.75 5.59
CA SER A 234 7.36 4.34 5.05
C SER A 234 7.01 5.46 4.07
N ASN A 235 7.68 6.60 4.20
CA ASN A 235 7.45 7.83 3.44
C ASN A 235 5.95 8.21 3.35
N PRO A 236 5.22 8.31 4.47
CA PRO A 236 3.85 8.79 4.44
C PRO A 236 3.81 10.25 3.97
N GLY A 237 2.73 10.62 3.29
CA GLY A 237 2.46 12.03 2.99
C GLY A 237 1.97 12.76 4.23
N PHE A 238 2.29 14.05 4.32
CA PHE A 238 1.74 14.94 5.34
C PHE A 238 1.05 16.13 4.68
N ARG A 239 -0.12 16.49 5.20
CA ARG A 239 -0.86 17.68 4.79
C ARG A 239 -1.28 18.46 6.01
N VAL A 240 -0.89 19.72 6.06
CA VAL A 240 -1.38 20.68 7.06
C VAL A 240 -2.83 21.00 6.73
N THR A 241 -3.74 20.83 7.69
CA THR A 241 -5.13 21.26 7.52
C THR A 241 -5.30 22.72 7.94
N PRO A 242 -6.33 23.43 7.44
CA PRO A 242 -6.58 24.82 7.82
C PRO A 242 -6.75 25.05 9.33
N ALA A 243 -7.16 24.01 10.07
CA ALA A 243 -7.26 24.02 11.53
C ALA A 243 -5.91 23.83 12.25
N GLY A 244 -4.77 23.92 11.53
CA GLY A 244 -3.42 23.75 12.06
C GLY A 244 -3.02 22.31 12.38
N LYS A 245 -3.98 21.39 12.56
CA LYS A 245 -3.71 19.96 12.78
C LYS A 245 -3.26 19.29 11.47
N GLY A 246 -2.16 18.55 11.50
CA GLY A 246 -1.72 17.74 10.37
C GLY A 246 -2.65 16.55 10.08
N SER A 247 -2.58 16.01 8.87
CA SER A 247 -3.16 14.72 8.50
C SER A 247 -2.20 13.91 7.64
N LEU A 248 -2.18 12.60 7.84
CA LEU A 248 -1.44 11.67 6.99
C LEU A 248 -2.21 11.41 5.69
N GLY A 249 -1.46 11.20 4.62
CA GLY A 249 -1.96 10.73 3.34
C GLY A 249 -1.09 9.61 2.80
N LEU A 250 -1.70 8.69 2.04
CA LEU A 250 -0.96 7.68 1.29
C LEU A 250 -0.62 8.25 -0.09
N THR A 251 0.66 8.39 -0.38
CA THR A 251 1.17 8.87 -1.68
C THR A 251 1.70 7.69 -2.51
N LYS A 252 2.10 7.95 -3.76
CA LYS A 252 2.76 6.92 -4.60
C LYS A 252 4.05 6.39 -3.99
N ALA A 253 4.72 7.16 -3.14
CA ALA A 253 5.96 6.78 -2.46
C ALA A 253 5.71 6.06 -1.13
N THR A 254 4.46 6.04 -0.65
CA THR A 254 4.13 5.51 0.66
C THR A 254 4.01 3.99 0.59
N MET A 255 4.82 3.30 1.38
CA MET A 255 4.69 1.86 1.58
C MET A 255 3.96 1.60 2.90
N VAL A 256 2.96 0.74 2.85
CA VAL A 256 2.14 0.37 4.01
C VAL A 256 2.34 -1.12 4.28
N GLU A 257 2.95 -1.41 5.42
CA GLU A 257 3.11 -2.78 5.90
C GLU A 257 2.11 -3.01 7.04
N ILE A 258 1.31 -4.06 6.93
CA ILE A 258 0.26 -4.41 7.89
C ILE A 258 0.77 -5.51 8.81
N ASP A 259 0.64 -5.27 10.11
CA ASP A 259 1.09 -6.16 11.18
C ASP A 259 2.52 -6.68 10.94
N PRO A 260 3.51 -5.77 10.77
CA PRO A 260 4.89 -6.18 10.59
C PRO A 260 5.41 -6.93 11.82
N GLU A 261 6.28 -7.90 11.59
CA GLU A 261 6.88 -8.76 12.62
C GLU A 261 8.30 -8.28 12.96
N PHE A 262 8.39 -7.42 13.98
CA PHE A 262 9.65 -7.00 14.59
C PHE A 262 9.44 -6.48 16.02
N ALA A 263 10.53 -6.23 16.75
CA ALA A 263 10.49 -5.91 18.19
C ALA A 263 9.60 -4.70 18.52
N ASP A 264 9.75 -3.59 17.80
CA ASP A 264 8.98 -2.37 18.10
C ASP A 264 7.49 -2.53 17.79
N ALA A 265 7.12 -3.34 16.79
CA ALA A 265 5.74 -3.72 16.52
C ALA A 265 5.14 -4.59 17.64
N GLY A 266 5.93 -5.52 18.18
CA GLY A 266 5.54 -6.28 19.38
C GLY A 266 5.27 -5.34 20.57
N TRP A 267 6.22 -4.45 20.85
CA TRP A 267 6.11 -3.49 21.94
C TRP A 267 4.90 -2.55 21.79
N LEU A 268 4.65 -2.01 20.59
CA LEU A 268 3.53 -1.11 20.34
C LEU A 268 2.18 -1.84 20.48
N ARG A 269 2.11 -3.11 20.07
CA ARG A 269 0.91 -3.94 20.24
C ARG A 269 0.59 -4.14 21.73
N ASP A 270 1.60 -4.42 22.55
CA ASP A 270 1.43 -4.54 23.99
C ASP A 270 1.02 -3.22 24.64
N TYR A 271 1.61 -2.10 24.20
CA TYR A 271 1.24 -0.76 24.64
C TYR A 271 -0.23 -0.45 24.31
N ALA A 272 -0.67 -0.64 23.07
CA ALA A 272 -2.05 -0.42 22.65
C ALA A 272 -3.03 -1.29 23.44
N GLY A 273 -2.66 -2.54 23.73
CA GLY A 273 -3.45 -3.44 24.58
C GLY A 273 -3.66 -2.89 26.00
N ARG A 274 -2.61 -2.34 26.62
CA ARG A 274 -2.69 -1.71 27.96
C ARG A 274 -3.53 -0.44 27.95
N VAL A 275 -3.36 0.43 26.94
CA VAL A 275 -4.17 1.66 26.80
C VAL A 275 -5.65 1.32 26.70
N ARG A 276 -6.01 0.34 25.85
CA ARG A 276 -7.39 -0.15 25.72
C ARG A 276 -7.96 -0.66 27.06
N GLN A 277 -7.18 -1.46 27.80
CA GLN A 277 -7.61 -1.95 29.11
C GLN A 277 -7.88 -0.80 30.08
N LYS A 278 -6.98 0.19 30.14
CA LYS A 278 -7.15 1.38 30.99
C LYS A 278 -8.38 2.20 30.62
N GLU A 279 -8.66 2.42 29.33
CA GLU A 279 -9.88 3.10 28.87
C GLU A 279 -11.15 2.30 29.17
N SER A 280 -11.10 0.96 29.14
CA SER A 280 -12.24 0.11 29.52
C SER A 280 -12.47 0.01 31.03
N LEU A 281 -11.47 0.39 31.83
CA LEU A 281 -11.54 0.44 33.30
C LEU A 281 -11.99 1.81 33.81
N CYS A 282 -12.78 2.56 33.03
CA CYS A 282 -13.58 3.67 33.52
C CYS A 282 -14.51 3.18 34.63
N LEU A 283 -13.95 3.14 35.84
CA LEU A 283 -14.49 3.16 37.20
C LEU A 283 -15.92 2.62 37.34
N GLY A 284 -16.04 1.46 38.00
CA GLY A 284 -17.28 1.14 38.70
C GLY A 284 -17.59 2.28 39.68
N PHE A 285 -18.85 2.72 39.70
CA PHE A 285 -19.29 3.73 40.67
C PHE A 285 -18.94 3.25 42.08
N PRO A 286 -18.35 4.11 42.95
CA PRO A 286 -18.07 3.71 44.32
C PRO A 286 -19.35 3.25 45.01
N GLU A 287 -19.37 2.03 45.53
CA GLU A 287 -20.49 1.53 46.32
C GLU A 287 -20.72 2.44 47.53
N GLY A 288 -21.97 2.90 47.72
CA GLY A 288 -22.36 3.73 48.86
C GLY A 288 -22.10 5.23 48.75
N VAL A 289 -21.57 5.73 47.62
CA VAL A 289 -21.39 7.19 47.40
C VAL A 289 -22.56 7.80 46.63
N TRP A 290 -23.22 7.03 45.75
CA TRP A 290 -24.35 7.49 44.96
C TRP A 290 -25.62 6.73 45.33
N ASP A 291 -26.55 7.43 45.97
CA ASP A 291 -27.88 6.92 46.27
C ASP A 291 -28.82 7.16 45.08
N VAL A 292 -29.03 6.13 44.28
CA VAL A 292 -29.87 6.16 43.08
C VAL A 292 -31.33 6.48 43.45
N GLU A 293 -31.81 5.97 44.58
CA GLU A 293 -33.20 6.15 45.03
C GLU A 293 -33.44 7.60 45.46
N ALA A 294 -32.48 8.20 46.16
CA ALA A 294 -32.50 9.63 46.50
C ALA A 294 -32.38 10.54 45.26
N ALA A 295 -31.60 10.15 44.24
CA ALA A 295 -31.43 10.92 43.01
C ALA A 295 -32.68 10.88 42.11
N GLU A 296 -33.36 9.74 42.02
CA GLU A 296 -34.60 9.61 41.23
C GLU A 296 -35.79 10.32 41.91
N GLY A 297 -35.87 10.32 43.24
CA GLY A 297 -36.94 10.95 44.03
C GLY A 297 -36.67 12.39 44.50
N GLY A 298 -35.46 12.90 44.34
CA GLY A 298 -35.00 14.17 44.90
C GLY A 298 -35.70 15.42 44.34
N VAL A 299 -35.81 16.47 45.18
CA VAL A 299 -36.48 17.75 44.86
C VAL A 299 -35.81 18.49 43.70
N ASN A 300 -34.51 18.29 43.49
CA ASN A 300 -33.74 18.88 42.39
C ASN A 300 -33.43 17.82 41.32
N ARG A 301 -34.26 17.77 40.27
CA ARG A 301 -33.96 17.00 39.06
C ARG A 301 -33.28 17.91 38.04
N MET A 302 -31.97 17.78 37.90
CA MET A 302 -31.25 18.41 36.78
C MET A 302 -31.43 17.54 35.52
N PHE A 303 -32.26 18.01 34.60
CA PHE A 303 -32.36 17.42 33.28
C PHE A 303 -31.28 18.01 32.39
N PHE A 304 -30.27 17.21 32.05
CA PHE A 304 -29.32 17.56 31.01
C PHE A 304 -29.80 16.99 29.68
N THR A 305 -29.74 17.78 28.63
CA THR A 305 -29.86 17.29 27.26
C THR A 305 -28.52 16.70 26.81
N VAL A 306 -28.55 15.75 25.88
CA VAL A 306 -27.32 15.13 25.33
C VAL A 306 -26.38 16.19 24.74
N GLY A 307 -26.92 17.29 24.19
CA GLY A 307 -26.13 18.41 23.68
C GLY A 307 -25.45 19.26 24.76
N GLU A 308 -25.98 19.30 25.98
CA GLU A 308 -25.34 19.99 27.10
C GLU A 308 -24.17 19.19 27.63
N LEU A 309 -24.31 17.86 27.74
CA LEU A 309 -23.23 16.95 28.19
C LEU A 309 -22.01 16.96 27.26
N ASP A 310 -22.21 17.21 25.96
CA ASP A 310 -21.15 17.24 24.94
C ASP A 310 -20.13 18.39 25.18
N VAL A 311 -20.55 19.46 25.88
CA VAL A 311 -19.68 20.59 26.25
C VAL A 311 -18.72 20.24 27.40
N TRP A 312 -19.08 19.28 28.26
CA TRP A 312 -18.34 18.98 29.50
C TRP A 312 -17.26 17.90 29.34
N TYR A 313 -17.28 17.12 28.25
CA TYR A 313 -16.21 16.15 27.94
C TYR A 313 -14.87 16.80 27.59
N LEU A 314 -14.82 18.12 27.41
CA LEU A 314 -13.59 18.88 27.13
C LEU A 314 -12.79 19.28 28.38
N LEU A 315 -13.32 19.09 29.60
CA LEU A 315 -12.62 19.39 30.85
C LEU A 315 -12.53 18.12 31.70
N SER A 316 -11.37 17.48 31.65
CA SER A 316 -10.99 16.46 32.63
C SER A 316 -10.85 17.12 34.01
N TYR A 317 -11.43 16.48 35.03
CA TYR A 317 -11.58 16.87 36.45
C TYR A 317 -12.89 17.58 36.81
N VAL A 318 -13.78 16.81 37.45
CA VAL A 318 -14.91 17.32 38.23
C VAL A 318 -14.55 17.20 39.71
N LEU A 319 -14.43 18.35 40.39
CA LEU A 319 -14.47 18.44 41.85
C LEU A 319 -15.89 18.89 42.22
N PHE A 320 -16.63 18.07 42.97
CA PHE A 320 -17.88 18.49 43.59
C PHE A 320 -17.56 19.07 44.97
N SER A 321 -17.81 20.37 45.14
CA SER A 321 -17.91 21.00 46.47
C SER A 321 -19.31 20.72 47.00
N GLY A 322 -19.41 19.88 48.03
CA GLY A 322 -20.63 19.76 48.82
C GLY A 322 -20.62 20.86 49.87
N ASP A 323 -21.42 21.90 49.68
CA ASP A 323 -21.75 22.81 50.77
C ASP A 323 -22.69 22.05 51.72
N ALA A 324 -22.18 21.81 52.94
CA ALA A 324 -22.99 21.41 54.06
C ALA A 324 -23.65 22.66 54.63
N ASP A 325 -24.96 22.79 54.41
CA ASP A 325 -25.79 23.74 55.17
C ASP A 325 -26.30 23.02 56.43
N ASP A 326 -25.86 23.51 57.59
CA ASP A 326 -26.45 23.26 58.90
C ASP A 326 -27.77 24.04 59.01
N GLY A 327 -28.86 23.35 59.37
CA GLY A 327 -30.18 23.94 59.67
C GLY A 327 -31.28 22.92 59.86
#